data_AF-W5XLI6-F1
#
_entry.id   AF-W5XLI6-F1
#
_cell.length_a   1.000
_cell.length_b   1.000
_cell.length_c   1.000
_cell.angle_alpha   90.00
_cell.angle_beta   90.00
_cell.angle_gamma   90.00
#
_symmetry.space_group_name_H-M   'P 1'
#
loop_
_entity.id
_entity.type
_entity.pdbx_description
1 polymer ?
#
loop_
_entity_poly.entity_id
_entity_poly.type
_entity_poly.pdbx_seq_one_letter_code
_entity_poly.pdbx_strand_id
1 'polypeptide(L)' 'LIQDPLARSAIEVTVSTGDVSIFGELSTKAYVNVSHVATDTIKKIGYIERKLGFTYDSVNVSNKIVEQS' A
#
# COMPACT_ATOMS: atom_id res chain seq x y z
N LEU A 1 4.55 -5.95 -12.09
CA LEU A 1 5.34 -7.16 -12.38
C LEU A 1 4.50 -8.30 -12.93
N ILE A 2 3.60 -8.93 -12.15
CA ILE A 2 2.74 -10.02 -12.68
C ILE A 2 1.87 -9.55 -13.85
N GLN A 3 1.23 -8.39 -13.71
CA GLN A 3 0.38 -7.79 -14.75
C GLN A 3 1.17 -6.99 -15.80
N ASP A 4 2.34 -6.48 -15.44
CA ASP A 4 3.23 -5.72 -16.31
C ASP A 4 4.69 -6.02 -15.89
N PRO A 5 5.38 -6.91 -16.62
CA PRO A 5 6.77 -7.25 -16.33
C PRO A 5 7.77 -6.12 -16.60
N LEU A 6 7.40 -5.11 -17.37
CA LEU A 6 8.26 -3.95 -17.70
C LEU A 6 8.04 -2.76 -16.75
N ALA A 7 7.11 -2.90 -15.78
CA ALA A 7 6.84 -1.86 -14.81
C ALA A 7 8.09 -1.49 -13.99
N ARG A 8 8.28 -0.19 -13.77
CA ARG A 8 9.34 0.35 -12.91
C ARG A 8 8.70 1.03 -11.71
N SER A 9 9.20 0.73 -10.53
CA SER A 9 8.66 1.24 -9.28
C SER A 9 9.78 1.70 -8.35
N ALA A 10 9.64 2.92 -7.83
CA ALA A 10 10.37 3.42 -6.67
C ALA A 10 9.31 3.83 -5.64
N ILE A 11 8.76 2.83 -4.94
CA ILE A 11 7.63 3.00 -4.01
C ILE A 11 8.13 2.77 -2.60
N GLU A 12 7.86 3.75 -1.75
CA GLU A 12 8.20 3.73 -0.34
C GLU A 12 6.94 3.71 0.51
N VAL A 13 7.05 3.10 1.69
CA VAL A 13 5.94 2.96 2.63
C VAL A 13 6.41 3.42 4.00
N THR A 14 5.71 4.38 4.59
CA THR A 14 5.87 4.75 5.99
C THR A 14 4.63 4.33 6.77
N VAL A 15 4.84 3.86 7.98
CA VAL A 15 3.77 3.37 8.86
C VAL A 15 3.90 4.04 10.21
N SER A 16 2.77 4.52 10.72
CA SER A 16 2.63 5.07 12.07
C SER A 16 1.30 4.64 12.67
N THR A 17 1.03 5.02 13.91
CA THR A 17 -0.24 4.71 14.59
C THR A 17 -1.41 5.26 13.79
N GLY A 18 -2.20 4.35 13.23
CA GLY A 18 -3.41 4.68 12.46
C GLY A 18 -3.19 5.16 11.03
N ASP A 19 -1.95 5.22 10.53
CA ASP A 19 -1.65 5.68 9.17
C ASP A 19 -0.64 4.80 8.43
N VAL A 20 -0.93 4.56 7.17
CA VAL A 20 -0.01 3.98 6.18
C VAL A 20 0.05 4.92 5.00
N SER A 21 1.22 5.49 4.78
CA SER A 21 1.48 6.40 3.67
C SER A 21 2.33 5.70 2.61
N ILE A 22 1.77 5.61 1.40
CA ILE A 22 2.40 4.95 0.24
C ILE A 22 2.67 6.03 -0.79
N PHE A 23 3.94 6.20 -1.17
CA PHE A 23 4.37 7.30 -2.03
C PHE A 23 5.56 6.90 -2.88
N GLY A 24 5.88 7.72 -3.88
CA GLY A 24 6.97 7.50 -4.81
C GLY A 24 6.52 7.53 -6.26
N GLU A 25 7.27 6.87 -7.14
CA GLU A 25 7.06 6.90 -8.58
C GLU A 25 6.75 5.52 -9.14
N LEU A 26 5.77 5.45 -10.03
CA LEU A 26 5.37 4.22 -10.73
C LEU A 26 5.17 4.48 -12.22
N SER A 27 5.88 3.72 -13.06
CA SER A 27 5.58 3.58 -14.49
C SER A 27 5.06 2.16 -14.72
N THR A 28 3.79 2.02 -15.12
CA THR A 28 3.16 0.72 -15.35
C THR A 28 1.92 0.86 -16.24
N LYS A 29 1.55 -0.19 -16.96
CA LYS A 29 0.22 -0.30 -17.60
C LYS A 29 -0.80 -1.04 -16.73
N ALA A 30 -0.37 -1.61 -15.62
CA ALA A 30 -1.22 -2.38 -14.73
C ALA A 30 -2.13 -1.48 -13.89
N TYR A 31 -3.35 -1.93 -13.62
CA TYR A 31 -4.20 -1.34 -12.60
C TYR A 31 -3.95 -2.02 -11.25
N VAL A 32 -3.73 -1.22 -10.20
CA VAL A 32 -3.50 -1.71 -8.84
C VAL A 32 -4.38 -0.93 -7.87
N ASN A 33 -5.23 -1.65 -7.12
CA ASN A 33 -5.94 -1.06 -5.99
C ASN A 33 -5.00 -1.05 -4.77
N VAL A 34 -4.30 0.07 -4.61
CA VAL A 34 -3.27 0.27 -3.57
C VAL A 34 -3.85 0.07 -2.16
N SER A 35 -5.05 0.59 -1.89
CA SER A 35 -5.69 0.47 -0.58
C SER A 35 -6.03 -0.98 -0.21
N HIS A 36 -6.51 -1.77 -1.17
CA HIS A 36 -6.75 -3.19 -0.95
C HIS A 36 -5.43 -3.93 -0.72
N VAL A 37 -4.41 -3.71 -1.54
CA VAL A 37 -3.10 -4.38 -1.37
C VAL A 37 -2.50 -4.07 0.00
N ALA A 38 -2.57 -2.82 0.45
CA ALA A 38 -2.09 -2.43 1.77
C ALA A 38 -2.83 -3.14 2.90
N THR A 39 -4.17 -3.07 2.91
CA THR A 39 -4.99 -3.67 3.97
C THR A 39 -4.90 -5.20 4.00
N ASP A 40 -4.86 -5.86 2.84
CA ASP A 40 -4.68 -7.31 2.76
C ASP A 40 -3.28 -7.75 3.24
N THR A 41 -2.25 -6.97 2.94
CA THR A 41 -0.89 -7.23 3.45
C THR A 41 -0.84 -7.11 4.98
N ILE A 42 -1.42 -6.05 5.54
CA ILE A 42 -1.50 -5.84 7.00
C ILE A 42 -2.27 -6.98 7.68
N LYS A 43 -3.37 -7.42 7.07
CA LYS A 43 -4.16 -8.56 7.56
C LYS A 43 -3.35 -9.86 7.56
N LYS A 44 -2.58 -10.14 6.51
CA LYS A 44 -1.72 -11.33 6.40
C LYS A 44 -0.60 -11.37 7.43
N ILE A 45 -0.09 -10.20 7.84
CA ILE A 45 0.91 -10.09 8.92
C ILE A 45 0.28 -10.45 10.28
N GLY A 46 -1.02 -10.20 10.47
CA GLY A 46 -1.76 -10.56 11.69
C GLY A 46 -2.34 -9.37 12.48
N TYR A 47 -2.30 -8.14 11.94
CA TYR A 47 -2.92 -6.97 12.57
C TYR A 47 -4.44 -6.95 12.38
N ILE A 48 -5.11 -7.91 13.02
CA ILE A 48 -6.56 -8.19 12.86
C ILE A 48 -7.40 -7.82 14.08
N GLU A 49 -6.77 -7.48 15.22
CA GLU A 49 -7.47 -7.17 16.47
C GLU A 49 -7.23 -5.73 16.93
N ARG A 50 -8.29 -4.94 17.18
CA ARG A 50 -8.18 -3.51 17.51
C ARG A 50 -7.33 -3.21 18.75
N LYS A 51 -7.26 -4.16 19.68
CA LYS A 51 -6.44 -4.07 20.90
C LYS A 51 -4.93 -3.95 20.62
N LEU A 52 -4.48 -4.24 19.40
CA LEU A 52 -3.08 -4.14 18.97
C LEU A 52 -2.64 -2.69 18.71
N GLY A 53 -3.56 -1.71 18.73
CA GLY A 53 -3.26 -0.29 18.45
C GLY A 53 -3.07 0.03 16.96
N PHE A 54 -3.10 -0.99 16.09
CA PHE A 54 -3.04 -0.88 14.64
C PHE A 54 -3.77 -2.08 14.02
N THR A 55 -4.76 -1.86 13.16
CA THR A 55 -5.47 -2.94 12.46
C THR A 55 -5.78 -2.61 11.00
N TYR A 56 -5.83 -3.66 10.17
CA TYR A 56 -6.11 -3.53 8.74
C TYR A 56 -7.46 -2.84 8.44
N ASP A 57 -8.44 -2.94 9.35
CA ASP A 57 -9.81 -2.46 9.15
C ASP A 57 -10.05 -1.05 9.71
N SER A 58 -9.08 -0.45 10.40
CA SER A 58 -9.19 0.90 10.95
C SER A 58 -8.02 1.83 10.58
N VAL A 59 -7.05 1.34 9.81
CA VAL A 59 -5.90 2.12 9.37
C VAL A 59 -6.27 3.04 8.21
N ASN A 60 -5.81 4.29 8.24
CA ASN A 60 -5.87 5.18 7.10
C ASN A 60 -4.80 4.77 6.07
N VAL A 61 -5.19 4.65 4.79
CA VAL A 61 -4.24 4.39 3.70
C VAL A 61 -4.18 5.60 2.78
N SER A 62 -3.08 6.33 2.81
CA SER A 62 -2.84 7.46 1.92
C SER A 62 -2.02 7.02 0.70
N ASN A 63 -2.55 7.29 -0.50
CA ASN A 63 -1.90 6.99 -1.77
C ASN A 63 -1.40 8.31 -2.39
N LYS A 64 -0.09 8.45 -2.48
CA LYS A 64 0.62 9.61 -3.05
C LYS A 64 1.61 9.15 -4.13
N ILE A 65 1.28 8.07 -4.84
CA ILE A 65 2.08 7.57 -5.96
C ILE A 65 1.89 8.52 -7.14
N VAL A 66 3.00 8.97 -7.72
CA VAL A 66 3.02 9.78 -8.93
C VAL A 66 3.25 8.86 -10.12
N GLU A 67 2.44 9.04 -11.17
CA GLU A 67 2.64 8.36 -12.44
C GLU A 67 3.82 9.01 -13.18
N GLN A 68 4.79 8.18 -13.56
CA GLN A 68 5.91 8.60 -14.41
C GLN A 68 5.63 8.18 -15.85
N SER A 69 5.48 9.18 -16.74
CA SER A 69 5.28 9.04 -18.19
C SER A 69 6.48 8.45 -18.92
#